data_AF-A0A5E6R3S6-F1
#
_entry.id   AF-A0A5E6R3S6-F1
#
_cell.length_a   1.000
_cell.length_b   1.000
_cell.length_c   1.000
_cell.angle_alpha   90.00
_cell.angle_beta   90.00
_cell.angle_gamma   90.00
#
_symmetry.space_group_name_H-M   'P 1'
#
loop_
_entity.id
_entity.type
_entity.pdbx_description
1 polymer ?
#
loop_
_entity_poly.entity_id
_entity_poly.type
_entity_poly.pdbx_seq_one_letter_code
_entity_poly.pdbx_strand_id
1 'polypeptide(L)'
;MRRLALLAVCTLMLSGCEDQLQLTVEAAKKGVASAFKDPEAVQFADFTISADGKRACGKLNAKNGYGAYVGYESFGAALQGRGAELTVTDVKLETQEWEEYTARFKPTVGDEMRGQEGIKRRLSCK
;
A
#
# COMPACT_ATOMS: atom_id res chain seq x y z
N MET A 1 47.80 -7.92 -18.33
CA MET A 1 46.89 -9.09 -18.45
C MET A 1 46.26 -9.47 -17.10
N ARG A 2 47.03 -9.84 -16.06
CA ARG A 2 46.50 -10.29 -14.75
C ARG A 2 45.75 -9.22 -13.93
N ARG A 3 46.07 -7.93 -14.12
CA ARG A 3 45.40 -6.79 -13.46
C ARG A 3 44.07 -6.40 -14.11
N LEU A 4 43.86 -6.75 -15.40
CA LEU A 4 42.60 -6.48 -16.10
C LEU A 4 41.49 -7.44 -15.66
N ALA A 5 41.85 -8.66 -15.26
CA ALA A 5 40.91 -9.64 -14.72
C ALA A 5 40.30 -9.22 -13.35
N LEU A 6 41.05 -8.45 -12.54
CA LEU A 6 40.59 -7.98 -11.22
C LEU A 6 39.55 -6.85 -11.32
N LEU A 7 39.60 -6.02 -12.36
CA LEU A 7 38.65 -4.92 -12.56
C LEU A 7 37.28 -5.41 -13.04
N ALA A 8 37.24 -6.50 -13.82
CA ALA A 8 35.98 -7.07 -14.34
C ALA A 8 35.13 -7.78 -13.27
N VAL A 9 35.75 -8.25 -12.18
CA VAL A 9 35.03 -8.95 -11.08
C VAL A 9 34.28 -7.98 -10.17
N CYS A 10 34.78 -6.75 -9.97
CA CYS A 10 34.12 -5.75 -9.13
C CYS A 10 32.85 -5.16 -9.75
N THR A 11 32.75 -5.11 -11.08
CA THR A 11 31.57 -4.57 -11.78
C THR A 11 30.36 -5.49 -11.76
N LEU A 12 30.54 -6.79 -11.49
CA LEU A 12 29.45 -7.77 -11.41
C LEU A 12 28.68 -7.75 -10.08
N MET A 13 29.20 -7.09 -9.05
CA MET A 13 28.63 -7.12 -7.70
C MET A 13 27.64 -5.98 -7.40
N LEU A 14 27.43 -5.04 -8.33
CA LEU A 14 26.62 -3.83 -8.08
C LEU A 14 25.19 -3.85 -8.65
N SER A 15 24.74 -4.91 -9.32
CA SER A 15 23.42 -4.93 -9.97
C SER A 15 22.23 -5.34 -9.08
N GLY A 16 22.39 -5.45 -7.75
CA GLY A 16 21.42 -6.13 -6.87
C GLY A 16 20.49 -5.25 -6.00
N CYS A 17 20.53 -3.92 -6.09
CA CYS A 17 19.77 -3.06 -5.16
C CYS A 17 18.30 -2.78 -5.58
N GLU A 18 17.95 -2.90 -6.86
CA GLU A 18 16.59 -2.60 -7.34
C GLU A 18 15.59 -3.71 -6.97
N ASP A 19 16.04 -4.98 -7.00
CA ASP A 19 15.19 -6.14 -6.77
C ASP A 19 14.55 -6.15 -5.38
N GLN A 20 15.29 -5.68 -4.35
CA GLN A 20 14.79 -5.70 -2.98
C GLN A 20 13.58 -4.77 -2.78
N LEU A 21 13.56 -3.61 -3.45
CA LEU A 21 12.44 -2.68 -3.37
C LEU A 21 11.22 -3.22 -4.10
N GLN A 22 11.41 -3.77 -5.30
CA GLN A 22 10.32 -4.36 -6.08
C GLN A 22 9.68 -5.55 -5.33
N LEU A 23 10.50 -6.45 -4.78
CA LEU A 23 10.03 -7.57 -3.96
C LEU A 23 9.22 -7.10 -2.74
N THR A 24 9.63 -5.99 -2.12
CA THR A 24 8.91 -5.41 -0.97
C THR A 24 7.55 -4.84 -1.38
N VAL A 25 7.46 -4.17 -2.54
CA VAL A 25 6.20 -3.63 -3.07
C VAL A 25 5.23 -4.75 -3.44
N GLU A 26 5.71 -5.82 -4.08
CA GLU A 26 4.86 -6.96 -4.43
C GLU A 26 4.34 -7.71 -3.19
N ALA A 27 5.21 -7.93 -2.21
CA ALA A 27 4.81 -8.53 -0.93
C ALA A 27 3.76 -7.68 -0.22
N ALA A 28 3.93 -6.35 -0.20
CA ALA A 28 2.97 -5.43 0.38
C ALA A 28 1.62 -5.48 -0.36
N LYS A 29 1.62 -5.45 -1.70
CA LYS A 29 0.39 -5.57 -2.51
C LYS A 29 -0.35 -6.87 -2.24
N LYS A 30 0.36 -8.00 -2.18
CA LYS A 30 -0.24 -9.30 -1.83
C LYS A 30 -0.84 -9.29 -0.42
N GLY A 31 -0.12 -8.74 0.55
CA GLY A 31 -0.63 -8.65 1.92
C GLY A 31 -1.81 -7.70 2.08
N VAL A 32 -1.90 -6.62 1.29
CA VAL A 32 -3.11 -5.78 1.25
C VAL A 32 -4.26 -6.52 0.57
N ALA A 33 -3.99 -7.18 -0.56
CA ALA A 33 -5.00 -7.89 -1.33
C ALA A 33 -5.62 -9.07 -0.55
N SER A 34 -4.87 -9.71 0.34
CA SER A 34 -5.38 -10.82 1.18
C SER A 34 -6.48 -10.41 2.16
N ALA A 35 -6.66 -9.10 2.42
CA ALA A 35 -7.77 -8.58 3.21
C ALA A 35 -9.12 -8.61 2.47
N PHE A 36 -9.13 -8.89 1.16
CA PHE A 36 -10.32 -8.87 0.31
C PHE A 36 -10.80 -10.29 -0.02
N LYS A 37 -12.10 -10.40 -0.36
CA LYS A 37 -12.76 -11.67 -0.68
C LYS A 37 -12.14 -12.41 -1.87
N ASP A 38 -11.69 -11.65 -2.87
CA ASP A 38 -11.02 -12.16 -4.08
C ASP A 38 -9.68 -11.41 -4.22
N PRO A 39 -8.60 -11.90 -3.57
CA PRO A 39 -7.30 -11.22 -3.56
C PRO A 39 -6.71 -11.03 -4.97
N GLU A 40 -6.94 -11.98 -5.87
CA GLU A 40 -6.39 -11.94 -7.23
C GLU A 40 -7.10 -10.91 -8.12
N ALA A 41 -8.33 -10.52 -7.76
CA ALA A 41 -9.06 -9.48 -8.46
C ALA A 41 -8.73 -8.06 -8.00
N VAL A 42 -7.96 -7.87 -6.92
CA VAL A 42 -7.63 -6.53 -6.40
C VAL A 42 -6.70 -5.80 -7.36
N GLN A 43 -7.15 -4.63 -7.83
CA GLN A 43 -6.36 -3.75 -8.68
C GLN A 43 -5.82 -2.59 -7.85
N PHE A 44 -4.56 -2.22 -8.07
CA PHE A 44 -3.91 -1.11 -7.36
C PHE A 44 -3.57 0.02 -8.32
N ALA A 45 -3.78 1.26 -7.87
CA ALA A 45 -3.33 2.49 -8.53
C ALA A 45 -2.63 3.38 -7.51
N ASP A 46 -1.63 4.16 -7.95
CA ASP A 46 -0.87 5.08 -7.09
C ASP A 46 -0.28 4.42 -5.82
N PHE A 47 0.07 3.12 -5.88
CA PHE A 47 0.59 2.37 -4.74
C PHE A 47 1.98 2.88 -4.35
N THR A 48 2.14 3.27 -3.10
CA THR A 48 3.41 3.74 -2.53
C THR A 48 3.63 3.15 -1.15
N ILE A 49 4.89 3.03 -0.77
CA ILE A 49 5.32 2.75 0.60
C ILE A 49 5.87 4.06 1.18
N SER A 50 5.58 4.35 2.44
CA SER A 50 6.11 5.51 3.15
C SER A 50 7.64 5.44 3.24
N ALA A 51 8.30 6.60 3.35
CA ALA A 51 9.76 6.68 3.40
C ALA A 51 10.38 5.89 4.58
N ASP A 52 9.63 5.73 5.68
CA ASP A 52 10.05 4.92 6.84
C ASP A 52 9.78 3.42 6.69
N GLY A 53 9.13 2.99 5.59
CA GLY A 53 8.83 1.60 5.28
C GLY A 53 7.71 0.98 6.13
N LYS A 54 6.97 1.79 6.91
CA LYS A 54 5.98 1.29 7.88
C LYS A 54 4.54 1.34 7.40
N ARG A 55 4.28 1.96 6.25
CA ARG A 55 2.93 2.13 5.72
C ARG A 55 2.90 1.90 4.22
N ALA A 56 1.85 1.22 3.75
CA ALA A 56 1.47 1.18 2.35
C ALA A 56 0.23 2.05 2.15
N CYS A 57 0.22 2.85 1.10
CA CYS A 57 -0.90 3.72 0.75
C CYS A 57 -1.13 3.69 -0.75
N GLY A 58 -2.33 4.07 -1.17
CA GLY A 58 -2.64 4.24 -2.59
C GLY A 58 -4.13 4.18 -2.80
N LYS A 59 -4.51 3.74 -4.00
CA LYS A 59 -5.89 3.41 -4.34
C LYS A 59 -5.99 1.94 -4.70
N LEU A 60 -7.11 1.34 -4.35
CA LEU A 60 -7.43 -0.01 -4.79
C LEU A 60 -8.85 -0.09 -5.31
N ASN A 61 -9.10 -1.09 -6.14
CA ASN A 61 -10.42 -1.45 -6.63
C ASN A 61 -10.58 -2.97 -6.50
N ALA A 62 -11.53 -3.39 -5.67
CA ALA A 62 -11.85 -4.79 -5.45
C ALA A 62 -13.27 -5.09 -5.93
N LYS A 63 -13.53 -6.35 -6.28
CA LYS A 63 -14.89 -6.77 -6.63
C LYS A 63 -15.78 -6.76 -5.40
N ASN A 64 -17.01 -6.29 -5.57
CA ASN A 64 -18.05 -6.43 -4.55
C ASN A 64 -18.54 -7.90 -4.46
N GLY A 65 -19.50 -8.15 -3.56
CA GLY A 65 -20.11 -9.48 -3.38
C GLY A 65 -20.79 -10.06 -4.63
N TYR A 66 -21.08 -9.23 -5.63
CA TYR A 66 -21.68 -9.60 -6.92
C TYR A 66 -20.65 -9.81 -8.03
N GLY A 67 -19.35 -9.68 -7.73
CA GLY A 67 -18.27 -9.87 -8.70
C GLY A 67 -17.95 -8.66 -9.58
N ALA A 68 -18.53 -7.48 -9.29
CA ALA A 68 -18.33 -6.27 -10.08
C ALA A 68 -17.38 -5.28 -9.37
N TYR A 69 -16.56 -4.59 -10.16
CA TYR A 69 -15.75 -3.46 -9.70
C TYR A 69 -16.64 -2.22 -9.53
N VAL A 70 -16.48 -1.51 -8.42
CA VAL A 70 -17.31 -0.33 -8.07
C VAL A 70 -16.54 0.99 -8.17
N GLY A 71 -15.22 0.93 -8.36
CA GLY A 71 -14.37 2.10 -8.50
C GLY A 71 -13.15 2.02 -7.58
N TYR A 72 -12.20 2.92 -7.82
CA TYR A 72 -11.02 3.03 -6.98
C TYR A 72 -11.33 3.86 -5.72
N GLU A 73 -10.93 3.36 -4.56
CA GLU A 73 -10.99 4.09 -3.29
C GLU A 73 -9.61 4.15 -2.63
N SER A 74 -9.38 5.18 -1.81
CA SER A 74 -8.12 5.35 -1.10
C SER A 74 -8.00 4.30 0.01
N PHE A 75 -6.79 3.77 0.21
CA PHE A 75 -6.50 2.87 1.31
C PHE A 75 -5.19 3.24 2.01
N GLY A 76 -5.08 2.84 3.27
CA GLY A 76 -3.86 2.83 4.05
C GLY A 76 -3.71 1.50 4.79
N ALA A 77 -2.50 0.98 4.87
CA ALA A 77 -2.18 -0.24 5.60
C ALA A 77 -0.87 -0.09 6.37
N ALA A 78 -0.78 -0.75 7.52
CA ALA A 78 0.45 -0.83 8.30
C ALA A 78 1.32 -1.98 7.79
N LEU A 79 2.63 -1.73 7.74
CA LEU A 79 3.64 -2.70 7.37
C LEU A 79 4.52 -2.99 8.59
N GLN A 80 4.75 -4.28 8.86
CA GLN A 80 5.65 -4.76 9.90
C GLN A 80 6.69 -5.71 9.29
N GLY A 81 7.95 -5.60 9.70
CA GLY A 81 9.05 -6.38 9.10
C GLY A 81 9.60 -5.79 7.80
N ARG A 82 10.48 -6.53 7.12
CA ARG A 82 11.10 -6.16 5.83
C ARG A 82 11.36 -7.40 4.97
N GLY A 83 11.39 -7.22 3.65
CA GLY A 83 11.71 -8.30 2.71
C GLY A 83 10.75 -9.48 2.87
N ALA A 84 11.30 -10.69 3.09
CA ALA A 84 10.53 -11.92 3.21
C ALA A 84 9.67 -12.00 4.50
N GLU A 85 9.95 -11.19 5.52
CA GLU A 85 9.19 -11.16 6.79
C GLU A 85 8.07 -10.11 6.79
N LEU A 86 7.86 -9.42 5.66
CA LEU A 86 6.88 -8.34 5.59
C LEU A 86 5.47 -8.87 5.87
N THR A 87 4.85 -8.31 6.91
CA THR A 87 3.45 -8.57 7.30
C THR A 87 2.64 -7.29 7.12
N VAL A 88 1.45 -7.41 6.54
CA VAL A 88 0.51 -6.31 6.38
C VAL A 88 -0.58 -6.42 7.45
N THR A 89 -0.81 -5.34 8.18
CA THR A 89 -1.88 -5.23 9.17
C THR A 89 -2.71 -3.98 8.92
N ASP A 90 -3.88 -3.90 9.56
CA ASP A 90 -4.69 -2.68 9.62
C ASP A 90 -4.99 -2.06 8.24
N VAL A 91 -5.37 -2.89 7.27
CA VAL A 91 -5.84 -2.41 5.97
C VAL A 91 -7.15 -1.65 6.19
N LYS A 92 -7.13 -0.34 5.93
CA LYS A 92 -8.27 0.56 6.09
C LYS A 92 -8.62 1.22 4.78
N LEU A 93 -9.91 1.17 4.45
CA LEU A 93 -10.49 1.85 3.31
C LEU A 93 -11.04 3.22 3.72
N GLU A 94 -11.05 4.17 2.78
CA GLU A 94 -11.65 5.49 2.98
C GLU A 94 -13.09 5.40 3.48
N THR A 95 -13.87 4.50 2.88
CA THR A 95 -15.27 4.26 3.26
C THR A 95 -15.39 3.76 4.69
N GLN A 96 -14.56 2.79 5.08
CA GLN A 96 -14.58 2.21 6.43
C GLN A 96 -14.18 3.25 7.49
N GLU A 97 -13.13 4.04 7.22
CA GLU A 97 -12.75 5.14 8.12
C GLU A 97 -13.86 6.20 8.26
N TRP A 98 -14.60 6.46 7.18
CA TRP A 98 -15.73 7.38 7.19
C TRP A 98 -16.91 6.85 8.01
N GLU A 99 -17.24 5.57 7.87
CA GLU A 99 -18.26 4.90 8.70
C GLU A 99 -17.89 4.95 10.19
N GLU A 100 -16.63 4.64 10.54
CA GLU A 100 -16.12 4.75 11.91
C GLU A 100 -16.21 6.20 12.43
N TYR A 101 -15.83 7.18 11.62
CA TYR A 101 -15.87 8.59 11.97
C TYR A 101 -17.29 9.09 12.20
N THR A 102 -18.21 8.80 11.29
CA THR A 102 -19.61 9.25 11.36
C THR A 102 -20.34 8.60 12.54
N ALA A 103 -20.10 7.32 12.80
CA ALA A 103 -20.63 6.62 13.97
C ALA A 103 -20.17 7.27 15.29
N ARG A 104 -18.93 7.75 15.34
CA ARG A 104 -18.34 8.36 16.55
C ARG A 104 -18.75 9.81 16.77
N PHE A 105 -18.74 10.62 15.72
CA PHE A 105 -18.80 12.08 15.86
C PHE A 105 -20.12 12.70 15.43
N LYS A 106 -20.97 11.99 14.67
CA LYS A 106 -22.24 12.51 14.12
C LYS A 106 -22.08 13.93 13.53
N PRO A 107 -21.17 14.10 12.55
CA PRO A 107 -20.77 15.41 12.04
C PRO A 107 -21.96 16.17 11.44
N THR A 108 -21.93 17.50 11.55
CA THR A 108 -22.85 18.35 10.78
C THR A 108 -22.41 18.38 9.31
N VAL A 109 -23.28 18.81 8.40
CA VAL A 109 -22.96 18.97 6.97
C VAL A 109 -21.69 19.81 6.75
N GLY A 110 -21.45 20.84 7.58
CA GLY A 110 -20.25 21.68 7.51
C GLY A 110 -18.96 20.98 7.98
N ASP A 111 -19.09 19.93 8.79
CA ASP A 111 -17.97 19.12 9.27
C ASP A 111 -17.63 17.97 8.33
N GLU A 112 -18.58 17.53 7.49
CA GLU A 112 -18.42 16.36 6.63
C GLU A 112 -17.24 16.51 5.66
N MET A 113 -17.18 17.63 4.95
CA MET A 113 -16.10 17.91 3.99
C MET A 113 -14.72 17.88 4.67
N ARG A 114 -14.62 18.50 5.85
CA ARG A 114 -13.37 18.54 6.62
C ARG A 114 -12.98 17.15 7.14
N GLY A 115 -13.97 16.36 7.56
CA GLY A 115 -13.80 14.99 8.02
C GLY A 115 -13.28 14.08 6.90
N GLN A 116 -13.91 14.14 5.73
CA GLN A 116 -13.50 13.36 4.55
C GLN A 116 -12.08 13.71 4.09
N GLU A 117 -11.74 15.00 4.01
CA GLU A 117 -10.36 15.41 3.70
C GLU A 117 -9.36 14.94 4.78
N GLY A 118 -9.77 14.98 6.06
CA GLY A 118 -8.97 14.48 7.17
C GLY A 118 -8.63 12.99 7.01
N ILE A 119 -9.62 12.17 6.66
CA ILE A 119 -9.45 10.74 6.40
C ILE A 119 -8.53 10.51 5.21
N LYS A 120 -8.78 11.16 4.07
CA LYS A 120 -7.93 11.05 2.87
C LYS A 120 -6.48 11.37 3.18
N ARG A 121 -6.23 12.42 3.98
CA ARG A 121 -4.88 12.77 4.43
C ARG A 121 -4.24 11.67 5.28
N ARG A 122 -4.99 11.04 6.21
CA ARG A 122 -4.48 9.93 7.05
C ARG A 122 -4.20 8.66 6.27
N LEU A 123 -4.94 8.40 5.19
CA LEU A 123 -4.72 7.23 4.33
C LEU A 123 -3.62 7.45 3.29
N SER A 124 -3.25 8.70 3.03
CA SER A 124 -2.12 9.05 2.16
C SER A 124 -0.78 8.88 2.89
N CYS A 125 0.25 8.46 2.15
CA CYS A 125 1.63 8.37 2.64
C CYS A 125 2.41 9.69 2.44
N LYS A 126 1.70 10.81 2.25
CA LYS A 126 2.28 12.13 2.01
C LYS A 126 2.44 12.90 3.31
#